data_AF-A0A2T5C7D4-F1
#
_entry.id   AF-A0A2T5C7D4-F1
#
_cell.length_a   1.000
_cell.length_b   1.000
_cell.length_c   1.000
_cell.angle_alpha   90.00
_cell.angle_beta   90.00
_cell.angle_gamma   90.00
#
_symmetry.space_group_name_H-M   'P 1'
#
loop_
_entity.id
_entity.type
_entity.pdbx_description
1 polymer ?
#
loop_
_entity_poly.entity_id
_entity_poly.type
_entity_poly.pdbx_seq_one_letter_code
_entity_poly.pdbx_strand_id
1 'polypeptide(L)'
;ADGYSRAAVSGGQQAGGFAGQLNASTISRCYSTGAVSGWSAVGGFLGLVSGGQVNYSYWDTQTSGPSSSSAGTGRTTEQMQQQAGYVGYNFKTLWQIDEGVDYPEFRDTGALSPDPLPEVLLDDLTGSGTSEAPYLVTTPAELNALRQDLAAHYRLDDDIAFPDDALLWDHGRGWTPIGTANDPFTGSLDGAGNTISNLHVNRAGSDHQGLFGFCAGASFTDLTLEEPSIHGRDHVGGLCGRAEDSDFVRTSVSSADNGPVISGRQNTGGLTGSAQDSSFADAAVTGQRVAGSSDYTGGLVGRIQGDSTIAGAVLTGQN
;
A
#
# COMPACT_ATOMS: atom_id res chain seq x y z
N ALA A 1 6.86 10.01 -1.49
CA ALA A 1 7.56 9.98 -0.20
C ALA A 1 7.15 11.24 0.51
N ASP A 2 6.39 11.14 1.59
CA ASP A 2 5.88 12.31 2.30
C ASP A 2 7.00 12.99 3.08
N GLY A 3 7.14 14.32 3.00
CA GLY A 3 8.26 15.02 3.64
C GLY A 3 8.22 16.53 3.50
N TYR A 4 8.97 17.24 4.34
CA TYR A 4 9.06 18.69 4.22
C TYR A 4 10.41 19.23 4.66
N SER A 5 10.77 20.41 4.14
CA SER A 5 11.96 21.15 4.52
C SER A 5 11.62 22.61 4.81
N ARG A 6 11.87 23.04 6.05
CA ARG A 6 11.80 24.46 6.46
C ARG A 6 13.19 25.09 6.59
N ALA A 7 14.25 24.35 6.25
CA ALA A 7 15.63 24.76 6.48
C ALA A 7 16.10 25.78 5.42
N ALA A 8 16.89 26.76 5.86
CA ALA A 8 17.60 27.63 4.93
C ALA A 8 18.70 26.84 4.22
N VAL A 9 18.70 26.86 2.89
CA VAL A 9 19.65 26.16 2.04
C VAL A 9 20.53 27.18 1.32
N SER A 10 21.84 26.96 1.37
CA SER A 10 22.81 27.70 0.55
C SER A 10 23.64 26.72 -0.27
N GLY A 11 23.61 26.84 -1.59
CA GLY A 11 24.28 25.92 -2.51
C GLY A 11 25.04 26.64 -3.61
N GLY A 12 26.06 25.96 -4.17
CA GLY A 12 26.89 26.50 -5.25
C GLY A 12 26.15 26.57 -6.59
N GLN A 13 25.98 25.41 -7.24
CA GLN A 13 25.47 25.32 -8.62
C GLN A 13 24.05 24.77 -8.79
N GLN A 14 23.50 24.05 -7.80
CA GLN A 14 22.18 23.42 -7.90
C GLN A 14 21.57 23.37 -6.49
N ALA A 15 20.87 24.43 -6.13
CA ALA A 15 20.28 24.59 -4.80
C ALA A 15 18.75 24.50 -4.90
N GLY A 16 18.15 23.60 -4.14
CA GLY A 16 16.69 23.50 -4.02
C GLY A 16 16.29 23.43 -2.56
N GLY A 17 15.14 24.02 -2.23
CA GLY A 17 14.63 24.05 -0.86
C GLY A 17 14.31 22.66 -0.29
N PHE A 18 13.98 21.70 -1.16
CA PHE A 18 13.80 20.30 -0.79
C PHE A 18 14.97 19.41 -1.25
N ALA A 19 15.41 19.55 -2.51
CA ALA A 19 16.61 18.85 -3.00
C ALA A 19 17.33 19.63 -4.11
N GLY A 20 18.66 19.53 -4.16
CA GLY A 20 19.48 20.23 -5.16
C GLY A 20 19.26 19.72 -6.59
N GLN A 21 19.22 18.40 -6.79
CA GLN A 21 19.04 17.76 -8.09
C GLN A 21 18.14 16.53 -7.98
N LEU A 22 17.27 16.34 -8.97
CA LEU A 22 16.52 15.09 -9.17
C LEU A 22 17.01 14.37 -10.44
N ASN A 23 17.37 13.10 -10.29
CA ASN A 23 17.79 12.23 -11.39
C ASN A 23 17.02 10.91 -11.34
N ALA A 24 16.22 10.64 -12.38
CA ALA A 24 15.47 9.42 -12.64
C ALA A 24 14.71 8.85 -11.41
N SER A 25 14.24 9.74 -10.53
CA SER A 25 13.60 9.38 -9.25
C SER A 25 12.25 10.08 -9.09
N THR A 26 11.44 9.61 -8.16
CA THR A 26 10.11 10.17 -7.90
C THR A 26 10.06 10.86 -6.54
N ILE A 27 9.67 12.14 -6.53
CA ILE A 27 9.31 12.88 -5.32
C ILE A 27 7.80 13.10 -5.33
N SER A 28 7.13 12.77 -4.23
CA SER A 28 5.67 12.87 -4.15
C SER A 28 5.20 13.27 -2.77
N ARG A 29 4.31 14.27 -2.68
CA ARG A 29 3.77 14.79 -1.42
C ARG A 29 4.84 15.40 -0.50
N CYS A 30 5.66 16.25 -1.09
CA CYS A 30 6.66 17.02 -0.36
C CYS A 30 6.45 18.52 -0.45
N TYR A 31 6.99 19.27 0.51
CA TYR A 31 7.06 20.73 0.34
C TYR A 31 8.33 21.37 0.91
N SER A 32 8.63 22.59 0.46
CA SER A 32 9.69 23.44 1.03
C SER A 32 9.23 24.86 1.32
N THR A 33 9.73 25.42 2.42
CA THR A 33 9.46 26.82 2.85
C THR A 33 10.72 27.56 3.27
N GLY A 34 11.84 26.86 3.42
CA GLY A 34 13.09 27.49 3.81
C GLY A 34 13.71 28.34 2.70
N ALA A 35 14.40 29.42 3.09
CA ALA A 35 15.09 30.31 2.16
C ALA A 35 16.21 29.56 1.41
N VAL A 36 16.29 29.73 0.09
CA VAL A 36 17.24 29.08 -0.80
C VAL A 36 18.11 30.13 -1.48
N SER A 37 19.42 29.96 -1.37
CA SER A 37 20.40 30.85 -2.01
C SER A 37 21.44 30.04 -2.79
N GLY A 38 21.92 30.62 -3.88
CA GLY A 38 22.98 30.03 -4.70
C GLY A 38 23.30 30.85 -5.93
N TRP A 39 24.26 30.39 -6.72
CA TRP A 39 24.82 31.16 -7.84
C TRP A 39 24.40 30.64 -9.21
N SER A 40 23.89 29.41 -9.28
CA SER A 40 23.34 28.78 -10.48
C SER A 40 22.24 27.80 -10.11
N ALA A 41 21.25 27.61 -10.99
CA ALA A 41 20.10 26.70 -10.86
C ALA A 41 19.53 26.63 -9.42
N VAL A 42 19.00 27.77 -8.96
CA VAL A 42 18.38 27.90 -7.63
C VAL A 42 16.87 27.80 -7.78
N GLY A 43 16.26 26.83 -7.10
CA GLY A 43 14.82 26.62 -7.12
C GLY A 43 14.20 26.62 -5.74
N GLY A 44 12.98 27.15 -5.63
CA GLY A 44 12.23 27.13 -4.37
C GLY A 44 11.99 25.71 -3.83
N PHE A 45 11.81 24.72 -4.70
CA PHE A 45 11.68 23.30 -4.35
C PHE A 45 12.88 22.46 -4.83
N LEU A 46 13.15 22.43 -6.14
CA LEU A 46 14.27 21.72 -6.76
C LEU A 46 15.17 22.66 -7.57
N GLY A 47 16.49 22.50 -7.42
CA GLY A 47 17.47 23.25 -8.19
C GLY A 47 17.53 22.80 -9.65
N LEU A 48 17.65 21.50 -9.91
CA LEU A 48 17.68 20.91 -11.26
C LEU A 48 16.89 19.61 -11.35
N VAL A 49 16.24 19.37 -12.49
CA VAL A 49 15.64 18.07 -12.83
C VAL A 49 16.27 17.55 -14.11
N SER A 50 16.91 16.37 -14.04
CA SER A 50 17.54 15.68 -15.16
C SER A 50 16.77 14.43 -15.61
N GLY A 51 15.65 14.14 -14.96
CA GLY A 51 14.75 13.01 -15.21
C GLY A 51 13.99 12.63 -13.94
N GLY A 52 12.84 11.97 -14.06
CA GLY A 52 11.99 11.57 -12.93
C GLY A 52 10.65 12.29 -12.89
N GLN A 53 9.91 12.13 -11.78
CA GLN A 53 8.58 12.69 -11.60
C GLN A 53 8.47 13.45 -10.27
N VAL A 54 7.78 14.60 -10.29
CA VAL A 54 7.47 15.39 -9.09
C VAL A 54 5.96 15.58 -9.02
N ASN A 55 5.33 14.87 -8.10
CA ASN A 55 3.87 14.81 -7.99
C ASN A 55 3.43 15.44 -6.67
N TYR A 56 2.32 16.20 -6.67
CA TYR A 56 1.71 16.73 -5.44
C TYR A 56 2.71 17.43 -4.49
N SER A 57 3.69 18.14 -5.04
CA SER A 57 4.76 18.75 -4.25
C SER A 57 4.80 20.26 -4.47
N TYR A 58 5.07 20.99 -3.39
CA TYR A 58 4.80 22.43 -3.32
C TYR A 58 5.99 23.20 -2.75
N TRP A 59 6.03 24.50 -3.00
CA TRP A 59 6.98 25.38 -2.33
C TRP A 59 6.39 26.76 -2.12
N ASP A 60 6.83 27.43 -1.06
CA ASP A 60 6.38 28.76 -0.73
C ASP A 60 7.20 29.82 -1.48
N THR A 61 6.53 30.58 -2.35
CA THR A 61 7.13 31.59 -3.23
C THR A 61 7.56 32.86 -2.50
N GLN A 62 7.10 33.07 -1.27
CA GLN A 62 7.34 34.27 -0.48
C GLN A 62 8.45 34.05 0.55
N THR A 63 8.62 32.83 1.05
CA THR A 63 9.65 32.49 2.05
C THR A 63 10.91 31.87 1.45
N SER A 64 10.80 31.17 0.32
CA SER A 64 11.94 30.49 -0.28
C SER A 64 12.97 31.43 -0.90
N GLY A 65 12.61 32.61 -1.40
CA GLY A 65 13.53 33.59 -2.01
C GLY A 65 13.58 33.56 -3.54
N PRO A 66 13.86 32.43 -4.22
CA PRO A 66 13.73 32.31 -5.67
C PRO A 66 12.29 32.54 -6.15
N SER A 67 12.13 33.15 -7.32
CA SER A 67 10.83 33.30 -7.99
C SER A 67 10.43 32.10 -8.86
N SER A 68 11.29 31.08 -8.95
CA SER A 68 11.09 29.89 -9.78
C SER A 68 11.65 28.63 -9.13
N SER A 69 11.26 27.47 -9.63
CA SER A 69 11.79 26.16 -9.25
C SER A 69 11.80 25.25 -10.48
N SER A 70 12.77 24.32 -10.57
CA SER A 70 12.83 23.37 -11.70
C SER A 70 11.68 22.36 -11.71
N ALA A 71 11.04 22.14 -10.56
CA ALA A 71 9.77 21.42 -10.44
C ALA A 71 9.08 21.77 -9.10
N GLY A 72 7.90 21.20 -8.87
CA GLY A 72 7.05 21.53 -7.74
C GLY A 72 6.25 22.81 -7.98
N THR A 73 5.03 22.84 -7.46
CA THR A 73 4.09 23.94 -7.70
C THR A 73 4.30 25.04 -6.67
N GLY A 74 4.67 26.23 -7.13
CA GLY A 74 4.85 27.41 -6.27
C GLY A 74 3.51 27.94 -5.79
N ARG A 75 3.44 28.31 -4.50
CA ARG A 75 2.24 28.83 -3.83
C ARG A 75 2.61 29.95 -2.86
N THR A 76 1.66 30.82 -2.56
CA THR A 76 1.83 31.83 -1.50
C THR A 76 1.84 31.17 -0.13
N THR A 77 2.38 31.85 0.89
CA THR A 77 2.32 31.41 2.28
C THR A 77 0.89 31.11 2.72
N GLU A 78 -0.05 32.00 2.40
CA GLU A 78 -1.48 31.80 2.69
C GLU A 78 -1.99 30.49 2.06
N GLN A 79 -1.71 30.25 0.77
CA GLN A 79 -2.13 29.01 0.10
C GLN A 79 -1.44 27.76 0.67
N MET A 80 -0.22 27.90 1.17
CA MET A 80 0.55 26.85 1.82
C MET A 80 0.09 26.59 3.27
N GLN A 81 -0.71 27.48 3.86
CA GLN A 81 -1.34 27.32 5.17
C GLN A 81 -2.78 26.81 5.07
N GLN A 82 -3.22 26.39 3.88
CA GLN A 82 -4.56 25.85 3.63
C GLN A 82 -4.52 24.35 3.34
N GLN A 83 -5.16 23.53 4.18
CA GLN A 83 -5.19 22.06 4.07
C GLN A 83 -5.72 21.62 2.71
N ALA A 84 -6.77 22.27 2.21
CA ALA A 84 -7.41 21.96 0.94
C ALA A 84 -6.47 22.06 -0.27
N GLY A 85 -5.34 22.79 -0.15
CA GLY A 85 -4.34 22.89 -1.19
C GLY A 85 -3.52 21.60 -1.37
N TYR A 86 -3.39 20.77 -0.35
CA TYR A 86 -2.44 19.66 -0.31
C TYR A 86 -3.09 18.34 -0.78
N VAL A 87 -3.20 18.21 -2.10
CA VAL A 87 -3.84 17.04 -2.74
C VAL A 87 -3.04 15.78 -2.44
N GLY A 88 -3.72 14.74 -1.96
CA GLY A 88 -3.13 13.44 -1.65
C GLY A 88 -2.39 13.37 -0.31
N TYR A 89 -2.27 14.47 0.44
CA TYR A 89 -1.72 14.45 1.79
C TYR A 89 -2.76 13.86 2.75
N ASN A 90 -2.29 13.00 3.67
CA ASN A 90 -3.14 12.41 4.68
C ASN A 90 -3.22 13.29 5.94
N PHE A 91 -4.15 14.24 5.96
CA PHE A 91 -4.41 15.08 7.14
C PHE A 91 -5.25 14.42 8.23
N LYS A 92 -5.78 13.22 7.95
CA LYS A 92 -6.51 12.46 8.97
C LYS A 92 -5.56 11.90 10.00
N THR A 93 -4.41 11.35 9.58
CA THR A 93 -3.54 10.58 10.47
C THR A 93 -2.05 10.91 10.40
N LEU A 94 -1.51 11.39 9.27
CA LEU A 94 -0.06 11.66 9.14
C LEU A 94 0.30 13.13 9.35
N TRP A 95 -0.43 14.01 8.69
CA TRP A 95 -0.19 15.44 8.66
C TRP A 95 -1.18 16.17 9.56
N GLN A 96 -0.71 17.18 10.29
CA GLN A 96 -1.57 18.17 10.92
C GLN A 96 -1.24 19.55 10.36
N ILE A 97 -2.23 20.43 10.35
CA ILE A 97 -2.07 21.82 9.97
C ILE A 97 -2.98 22.67 10.84
N ASP A 98 -2.45 23.78 11.34
CA ASP A 98 -3.24 24.85 11.93
C ASP A 98 -3.59 25.87 10.83
N GLU A 99 -4.82 25.78 10.33
CA GLU A 99 -5.32 26.50 9.15
C GLU A 99 -5.09 28.01 9.24
N GLY A 100 -4.34 28.56 8.30
CA GLY A 100 -3.98 29.99 8.25
C GLY A 100 -2.92 30.43 9.27
N VAL A 101 -2.35 29.51 10.06
CA VAL A 101 -1.36 29.81 11.10
C VAL A 101 0.00 29.21 10.76
N ASP A 102 0.07 27.91 10.48
CA ASP A 102 1.34 27.22 10.15
C ASP A 102 1.20 26.29 8.93
N TYR A 103 2.32 25.86 8.39
CA TYR A 103 2.40 24.86 7.33
C TYR A 103 2.09 23.46 7.87
N PRO A 104 1.68 22.51 7.01
CA PRO A 104 1.52 21.12 7.41
C PRO A 104 2.77 20.57 8.08
N GLU A 105 2.64 19.90 9.21
CA GLU A 105 3.72 19.16 9.84
C GLU A 105 3.28 17.73 10.10
N PHE A 106 4.24 16.86 10.35
CA PHE A 106 3.88 15.53 10.83
C PHE A 106 3.26 15.67 12.20
N ARG A 107 2.15 14.95 12.43
CA ARG A 107 1.65 14.77 13.78
C ARG A 107 2.79 14.26 14.65
N ASP A 108 2.90 14.80 15.87
CA ASP A 108 3.74 14.19 16.89
C ASP A 108 3.11 12.82 17.23
N THR A 109 3.57 11.79 16.54
CA THR A 109 3.13 10.41 16.76
C THR A 109 3.84 9.78 17.96
N GLY A 110 4.38 10.59 18.87
CA GLY A 110 5.08 10.20 20.11
C GLY A 110 4.89 8.73 20.48
N ALA A 111 5.93 7.92 20.23
CA ALA A 111 5.99 6.50 20.56
C ALA A 111 5.05 5.52 19.80
N LEU A 112 4.46 5.88 18.65
CA LEU A 112 3.78 4.92 17.78
C LEU A 112 4.75 4.23 16.81
N SER A 113 5.62 3.41 17.39
CA SER A 113 6.24 2.28 16.69
C SER A 113 6.10 0.95 17.47
N PRO A 114 4.95 0.61 18.10
CA PRO A 114 4.64 -0.79 18.28
C PRO A 114 4.05 -1.34 16.96
N ASP A 115 4.11 -2.65 16.78
CA ASP A 115 3.25 -3.31 15.81
C ASP A 115 1.80 -2.87 16.12
N PRO A 116 1.07 -2.31 15.17
CA PRO A 116 -0.01 -1.35 15.45
C PRO A 116 -1.38 -1.98 15.63
N LEU A 117 -1.44 -3.30 15.66
CA LEU A 117 -2.64 -4.02 16.05
C LEU A 117 -2.48 -4.46 17.50
N PRO A 118 -3.51 -4.27 18.35
CA PRO A 118 -3.49 -4.86 19.68
C PRO A 118 -3.22 -6.35 19.54
N GLU A 119 -2.32 -6.89 20.37
CA GLU A 119 -2.06 -8.33 20.38
C GLU A 119 -3.34 -9.04 20.83
N VAL A 120 -3.96 -9.76 19.91
CA VAL A 120 -5.10 -10.65 20.16
C VAL A 120 -4.56 -12.07 20.11
N LEU A 121 -4.83 -12.87 21.15
CA LEU A 121 -4.45 -14.28 21.16
C LEU A 121 -5.53 -15.12 20.48
N LEU A 122 -5.14 -16.15 19.71
CA LEU A 122 -6.11 -17.05 19.09
C LEU A 122 -7.05 -17.71 20.11
N ASP A 123 -6.58 -17.99 21.32
CA ASP A 123 -7.38 -18.57 22.40
C ASP A 123 -8.49 -17.65 22.92
N ASP A 124 -8.43 -16.34 22.61
CA ASP A 124 -9.47 -15.37 22.94
C ASP A 124 -10.58 -15.29 21.86
N LEU A 125 -10.35 -15.86 20.67
CA LEU A 125 -11.34 -15.88 19.59
C LEU A 125 -12.42 -16.93 19.86
N THR A 126 -13.62 -16.69 19.34
CA THR A 126 -14.66 -17.72 19.32
C THR A 126 -14.29 -18.80 18.32
N GLY A 127 -14.34 -20.07 18.73
CA GLY A 127 -13.94 -21.21 17.90
C GLY A 127 -12.69 -21.89 18.45
N SER A 128 -12.20 -22.90 17.73
CA SER A 128 -11.02 -23.67 18.14
C SER A 128 -10.06 -23.94 17.00
N GLY A 129 -10.18 -23.19 15.89
CA GLY A 129 -9.37 -23.36 14.69
C GLY A 129 -9.56 -24.67 13.93
N THR A 130 -10.60 -25.46 14.23
CA THR A 130 -10.87 -26.71 13.50
C THR A 130 -11.84 -26.47 12.36
N SER A 131 -11.91 -27.39 11.39
CA SER A 131 -12.84 -27.27 10.26
C SER A 131 -14.32 -27.25 10.69
N GLU A 132 -14.66 -27.86 11.84
CA GLU A 132 -16.02 -27.87 12.39
C GLU A 132 -16.31 -26.64 13.28
N ALA A 133 -15.27 -26.04 13.86
CA ALA A 133 -15.34 -24.87 14.72
C ALA A 133 -14.17 -23.91 14.40
N PRO A 134 -14.23 -23.20 13.26
CA PRO A 134 -13.18 -22.27 12.85
C PRO A 134 -13.12 -21.09 13.83
N TYR A 135 -11.95 -20.47 13.94
CA TYR A 135 -11.83 -19.20 14.65
C TYR A 135 -12.62 -18.11 13.90
N LEU A 136 -13.48 -17.40 14.63
CA LEU A 136 -14.27 -16.28 14.11
C LEU A 136 -13.47 -14.99 14.17
N VAL A 137 -13.45 -14.27 13.06
CA VAL A 137 -12.63 -13.06 12.86
C VAL A 137 -13.54 -11.90 12.47
N THR A 138 -13.46 -10.80 13.22
CA THR A 138 -14.31 -9.61 13.06
C THR A 138 -13.53 -8.31 12.95
N THR A 139 -12.23 -8.32 13.30
CA THR A 139 -11.39 -7.11 13.28
C THR A 139 -10.05 -7.32 12.58
N PRO A 140 -9.37 -6.24 12.14
CA PRO A 140 -8.01 -6.35 11.61
C PRO A 140 -7.01 -6.96 12.60
N ALA A 141 -7.21 -6.74 13.92
CA ALA A 141 -6.36 -7.28 14.96
C ALA A 141 -6.50 -8.81 15.11
N GLU A 142 -7.73 -9.31 15.07
CA GLU A 142 -8.02 -10.75 15.04
C GLU A 142 -7.52 -11.37 13.73
N LEU A 143 -7.66 -10.66 12.59
CA LEU A 143 -7.10 -11.11 11.32
C LEU A 143 -5.57 -11.25 11.38
N ASN A 144 -4.90 -10.40 12.16
CA ASN A 144 -3.47 -10.50 12.40
C ASN A 144 -3.08 -11.67 13.32
N ALA A 145 -4.00 -12.12 14.19
CA ALA A 145 -3.79 -13.27 15.07
C ALA A 145 -3.64 -14.60 14.30
N LEU A 146 -4.12 -14.67 13.05
CA LEU A 146 -3.94 -15.84 12.17
C LEU A 146 -2.47 -16.31 12.04
N ARG A 147 -1.52 -15.39 12.23
CA ARG A 147 -0.08 -15.71 12.20
C ARG A 147 0.37 -16.67 13.30
N GLN A 148 -0.43 -16.80 14.37
CA GLN A 148 -0.11 -17.66 15.51
C GLN A 148 -0.39 -19.15 15.22
N ASP A 149 -1.27 -19.44 14.26
CA ASP A 149 -1.52 -20.79 13.75
C ASP A 149 -1.87 -20.76 12.26
N LEU A 150 -0.84 -20.93 11.42
CA LEU A 150 -0.98 -20.86 9.97
C LEU A 150 -1.72 -22.06 9.35
N ALA A 151 -2.01 -23.11 10.14
CA ALA A 151 -2.69 -24.32 9.68
C ALA A 151 -4.17 -24.39 10.12
N ALA A 152 -4.60 -23.51 11.02
CA ALA A 152 -5.98 -23.49 11.52
C ALA A 152 -7.00 -23.02 10.48
N HIS A 153 -8.27 -23.24 10.80
CA HIS A 153 -9.42 -22.81 10.02
C HIS A 153 -10.03 -21.53 10.60
N TYR A 154 -10.29 -20.56 9.73
CA TYR A 154 -10.79 -19.23 10.06
C TYR A 154 -12.05 -18.92 9.26
N ARG A 155 -12.95 -18.15 9.86
CA ARG A 155 -14.13 -17.61 9.17
C ARG A 155 -14.37 -16.15 9.58
N LEU A 156 -14.66 -15.28 8.61
CA LEU A 156 -15.10 -13.93 8.91
C LEU A 156 -16.53 -13.95 9.47
N ASP A 157 -16.76 -13.21 10.55
CA ASP A 157 -18.09 -13.04 11.17
C ASP A 157 -18.60 -11.58 11.07
N ASP A 158 -17.82 -10.71 10.42
CA ASP A 158 -18.20 -9.34 10.04
C ASP A 158 -17.31 -8.86 8.88
N ASP A 159 -17.68 -7.74 8.25
CA ASP A 159 -16.81 -6.99 7.35
C ASP A 159 -15.60 -6.42 8.13
N ILE A 160 -14.39 -6.58 7.57
CA ILE A 160 -13.15 -6.08 8.17
C ILE A 160 -12.65 -4.88 7.39
N ALA A 161 -12.70 -3.69 7.99
CA ALA A 161 -12.11 -2.48 7.42
C ALA A 161 -10.79 -2.12 8.11
N PHE A 162 -9.69 -2.07 7.35
CA PHE A 162 -8.43 -1.54 7.86
C PHE A 162 -8.58 -0.02 8.10
N PRO A 163 -8.12 0.49 9.26
CA PRO A 163 -8.25 1.91 9.59
C PRO A 163 -7.34 2.81 8.75
N ASP A 164 -7.67 4.10 8.63
CA ASP A 164 -6.88 5.09 7.87
C ASP A 164 -5.44 5.25 8.40
N ASP A 165 -5.19 4.92 9.68
CA ASP A 165 -3.85 4.92 10.28
C ASP A 165 -3.04 3.66 9.94
N ALA A 166 -3.62 2.68 9.25
CA ALA A 166 -2.90 1.52 8.69
C ALA A 166 -1.78 1.93 7.74
N LEU A 167 -1.86 3.13 7.17
CA LEU A 167 -0.82 3.76 6.38
C LEU A 167 0.43 4.14 7.18
N LEU A 168 0.37 4.17 8.51
CA LEU A 168 1.49 4.48 9.40
C LEU A 168 2.14 3.22 9.98
N TRP A 169 1.44 2.09 9.85
CA TRP A 169 1.87 0.81 10.38
C TRP A 169 3.23 0.41 9.84
N ASP A 170 4.07 -0.17 10.69
CA ASP A 170 5.42 -0.60 10.35
C ASP A 170 6.24 0.49 9.61
N HIS A 171 6.25 1.70 10.16
CA HIS A 171 6.91 2.89 9.58
C HIS A 171 6.40 3.26 8.17
N GLY A 172 5.10 3.10 7.95
CA GLY A 172 4.46 3.39 6.67
C GLY A 172 4.62 2.31 5.61
N ARG A 173 5.05 1.12 6.02
CA ARG A 173 5.02 -0.07 5.16
C ARG A 173 3.64 -0.71 5.17
N GLY A 174 2.80 -0.49 6.18
CA GLY A 174 1.47 -1.09 6.28
C GLY A 174 1.51 -2.54 6.75
N TRP A 175 0.52 -3.32 6.35
CA TRP A 175 0.35 -4.73 6.66
C TRP A 175 1.54 -5.61 6.23
N THR A 176 2.04 -6.44 7.14
CA THR A 176 2.99 -7.51 6.81
C THR A 176 2.20 -8.71 6.27
N PRO A 177 2.47 -9.29 5.10
CA PRO A 177 1.69 -10.44 4.60
C PRO A 177 1.72 -11.65 5.55
N ILE A 178 0.62 -12.41 5.66
CA ILE A 178 0.56 -13.66 6.45
C ILE A 178 1.20 -14.81 5.66
N GLY A 179 2.02 -15.62 6.32
CA GLY A 179 2.74 -16.74 5.68
C GLY A 179 3.96 -16.30 4.90
N THR A 180 5.01 -17.13 4.94
CA THR A 180 6.29 -16.92 4.24
C THR A 180 6.70 -18.19 3.51
N ALA A 181 7.71 -18.11 2.64
CA ALA A 181 8.22 -19.30 1.95
C ALA A 181 8.76 -20.39 2.89
N ASN A 182 9.15 -20.05 4.12
CA ASN A 182 9.62 -21.01 5.13
C ASN A 182 8.51 -21.52 6.05
N ASP A 183 7.40 -20.78 6.13
CA ASP A 183 6.29 -21.04 7.02
C ASP A 183 5.01 -20.56 6.32
N PRO A 184 4.52 -21.32 5.33
CA PRO A 184 3.41 -20.90 4.49
C PRO A 184 2.10 -20.95 5.27
N PHE A 185 1.12 -20.14 4.86
CA PHE A 185 -0.25 -20.36 5.30
C PHE A 185 -0.79 -21.63 4.65
N THR A 186 -1.23 -22.59 5.45
CA THR A 186 -1.75 -23.90 5.00
C THR A 186 -3.18 -24.17 5.46
N GLY A 187 -3.77 -23.22 6.19
CA GLY A 187 -5.12 -23.31 6.75
C GLY A 187 -6.21 -22.90 5.76
N SER A 188 -7.36 -22.50 6.29
CA SER A 188 -8.47 -21.97 5.48
C SER A 188 -8.96 -20.63 5.98
N LEU A 189 -9.39 -19.77 5.07
CA LEU A 189 -10.15 -18.55 5.38
C LEU A 189 -11.45 -18.53 4.58
N ASP A 190 -12.56 -18.72 5.28
CA ASP A 190 -13.92 -18.54 4.76
C ASP A 190 -14.39 -17.11 5.02
N GLY A 191 -14.61 -16.33 3.96
CA GLY A 191 -15.14 -14.98 4.08
C GLY A 191 -16.61 -14.94 4.49
N ALA A 192 -17.36 -16.04 4.36
CA ALA A 192 -18.81 -16.09 4.60
C ALA A 192 -19.60 -14.99 3.85
N GLY A 193 -19.07 -14.47 2.74
CA GLY A 193 -19.62 -13.37 1.96
C GLY A 193 -19.18 -11.97 2.42
N ASN A 194 -18.40 -11.86 3.49
CA ASN A 194 -17.89 -10.61 4.02
C ASN A 194 -16.67 -10.10 3.24
N THR A 195 -16.35 -8.84 3.49
CA THR A 195 -15.27 -8.10 2.84
C THR A 195 -14.11 -7.83 3.78
N ILE A 196 -12.92 -7.71 3.20
CA ILE A 196 -11.76 -7.08 3.82
C ILE A 196 -11.46 -5.83 2.99
N SER A 197 -11.49 -4.64 3.60
CA SER A 197 -11.34 -3.38 2.87
C SER A 197 -10.13 -2.56 3.33
N ASN A 198 -9.62 -1.72 2.43
CA ASN A 198 -8.55 -0.74 2.66
C ASN A 198 -7.20 -1.34 3.11
N LEU A 199 -6.92 -2.58 2.70
CA LEU A 199 -5.64 -3.22 2.96
C LEU A 199 -4.49 -2.40 2.33
N HIS A 200 -3.49 -2.02 3.13
CA HIS A 200 -2.31 -1.31 2.65
C HIS A 200 -1.02 -2.12 2.87
N VAL A 201 -0.28 -2.36 1.79
CA VAL A 201 1.05 -2.98 1.80
C VAL A 201 1.98 -2.13 0.92
N ASN A 202 3.08 -1.66 1.48
CA ASN A 202 4.07 -0.83 0.80
C ASN A 202 5.50 -1.35 1.09
N ARG A 203 5.83 -2.46 0.43
CA ARG A 203 7.10 -3.18 0.58
C ARG A 203 7.72 -3.43 -0.78
N ALA A 204 7.91 -2.37 -1.57
CA ALA A 204 8.39 -2.43 -2.95
C ALA A 204 9.75 -3.14 -3.16
N GLY A 205 10.53 -3.36 -2.09
CA GLY A 205 11.79 -4.12 -2.12
C GLY A 205 11.66 -5.60 -1.77
N SER A 206 10.49 -6.08 -1.35
CA SER A 206 10.26 -7.43 -0.82
C SER A 206 9.34 -8.26 -1.72
N ASP A 207 9.59 -9.56 -1.78
CA ASP A 207 8.77 -10.50 -2.55
C ASP A 207 7.59 -11.02 -1.73
N HIS A 208 6.61 -11.64 -2.39
CA HIS A 208 5.48 -12.33 -1.76
C HIS A 208 4.58 -11.35 -1.01
N GLN A 209 3.97 -10.42 -1.76
CA GLN A 209 3.12 -9.38 -1.20
C GLN A 209 1.65 -9.63 -1.52
N GLY A 210 0.80 -9.45 -0.51
CA GLY A 210 -0.64 -9.68 -0.54
C GLY A 210 -1.21 -9.58 0.88
N LEU A 211 -2.49 -9.91 1.07
CA LEU A 211 -2.99 -10.21 2.41
C LEU A 211 -2.18 -11.38 3.01
N PHE A 212 -1.99 -12.42 2.21
CA PHE A 212 -1.09 -13.54 2.43
C PHE A 212 0.14 -13.41 1.54
N GLY A 213 1.32 -13.69 2.07
CA GLY A 213 2.57 -13.66 1.32
C GLY A 213 2.75 -14.95 0.54
N PHE A 214 2.73 -16.08 1.26
CA PHE A 214 2.91 -17.41 0.70
C PHE A 214 1.86 -18.37 1.25
N CYS A 215 1.14 -19.03 0.34
CA CYS A 215 0.08 -19.98 0.62
C CYS A 215 0.49 -21.37 0.07
N ALA A 216 0.33 -22.43 0.86
CA ALA A 216 0.64 -23.81 0.44
C ALA A 216 -0.42 -24.78 0.98
N GLY A 217 -1.19 -25.45 0.13
CA GLY A 217 -2.31 -26.29 0.63
C GLY A 217 -3.48 -25.49 1.21
N ALA A 218 -3.53 -24.18 0.97
CA ALA A 218 -4.49 -23.28 1.61
C ALA A 218 -5.82 -23.23 0.85
N SER A 219 -6.90 -22.90 1.55
CA SER A 219 -8.21 -22.68 0.93
C SER A 219 -8.82 -21.32 1.30
N PHE A 220 -9.30 -20.61 0.30
CA PHE A 220 -9.96 -19.32 0.43
C PHE A 220 -11.34 -19.39 -0.22
N THR A 221 -12.40 -19.09 0.53
CA THR A 221 -13.79 -19.20 0.03
C THR A 221 -14.60 -17.95 0.36
N ASP A 222 -15.50 -17.51 -0.53
CA ASP A 222 -16.53 -16.50 -0.27
C ASP A 222 -16.01 -15.17 0.34
N LEU A 223 -14.90 -14.66 -0.20
CA LEU A 223 -14.20 -13.50 0.33
C LEU A 223 -13.97 -12.43 -0.73
N THR A 224 -14.23 -11.17 -0.39
CA THR A 224 -13.91 -10.02 -1.25
C THR A 224 -12.87 -9.11 -0.60
N LEU A 225 -11.81 -8.78 -1.33
CA LEU A 225 -10.85 -7.75 -0.95
C LEU A 225 -11.18 -6.44 -1.68
N GLU A 226 -11.62 -5.43 -0.93
CA GLU A 226 -12.07 -4.15 -1.46
C GLU A 226 -11.00 -3.05 -1.27
N GLU A 227 -10.75 -2.29 -2.33
CA GLU A 227 -9.79 -1.18 -2.38
C GLU A 227 -8.38 -1.53 -1.84
N PRO A 228 -7.76 -2.68 -2.20
CA PRO A 228 -6.40 -2.97 -1.74
C PRO A 228 -5.34 -2.10 -2.44
N SER A 229 -4.41 -1.58 -1.66
CA SER A 229 -3.20 -0.91 -2.15
C SER A 229 -1.97 -1.73 -1.79
N ILE A 230 -1.40 -2.44 -2.76
CA ILE A 230 -0.34 -3.43 -2.51
C ILE A 230 0.83 -3.16 -3.45
N HIS A 231 2.00 -2.88 -2.88
CA HIS A 231 3.22 -2.61 -3.63
C HIS A 231 4.34 -3.55 -3.14
N GLY A 232 4.86 -4.36 -4.05
CA GLY A 232 5.91 -5.34 -3.79
C GLY A 232 6.99 -5.38 -4.86
N ARG A 233 7.96 -6.30 -4.69
CA ARG A 233 8.98 -6.60 -5.70
C ARG A 233 8.51 -7.72 -6.62
N ASP A 234 8.65 -8.99 -6.25
CA ASP A 234 8.19 -10.11 -7.07
C ASP A 234 7.08 -10.91 -6.36
N HIS A 235 6.19 -11.56 -7.10
CA HIS A 235 5.03 -12.31 -6.57
C HIS A 235 4.08 -11.42 -5.76
N VAL A 236 3.34 -10.57 -6.47
CA VAL A 236 2.42 -9.59 -5.86
C VAL A 236 0.99 -9.90 -6.29
N GLY A 237 0.11 -10.13 -5.33
CA GLY A 237 -1.33 -10.36 -5.55
C GLY A 237 -2.16 -9.65 -4.50
N GLY A 238 -3.46 -9.45 -4.76
CA GLY A 238 -4.41 -8.94 -3.77
C GLY A 238 -4.48 -9.85 -2.55
N LEU A 239 -4.91 -11.09 -2.78
CA LEU A 239 -5.15 -12.06 -1.71
C LEU A 239 -3.90 -12.85 -1.33
N CYS A 240 -3.16 -13.39 -2.31
CA CYS A 240 -1.93 -14.15 -2.04
C CYS A 240 -0.78 -13.74 -2.99
N GLY A 241 0.42 -13.53 -2.46
CA GLY A 241 1.61 -13.25 -3.28
C GLY A 241 2.00 -14.45 -4.14
N ARG A 242 2.20 -15.62 -3.50
CA ARG A 242 2.48 -16.89 -4.15
C ARG A 242 1.62 -18.01 -3.55
N ALA A 243 0.92 -18.73 -4.40
CA ALA A 243 0.11 -19.88 -4.05
C ALA A 243 0.69 -21.16 -4.65
N GLU A 244 0.80 -22.20 -3.81
CA GLU A 244 1.16 -23.56 -4.20
C GLU A 244 0.08 -24.51 -3.69
N ASP A 245 -0.43 -25.42 -4.53
CA ASP A 245 -1.45 -26.41 -4.12
C ASP A 245 -2.64 -25.78 -3.36
N SER A 246 -3.09 -24.58 -3.77
CA SER A 246 -4.09 -23.80 -3.02
C SER A 246 -5.36 -23.57 -3.84
N ASP A 247 -6.48 -23.45 -3.14
CA ASP A 247 -7.81 -23.32 -3.75
C ASP A 247 -8.44 -21.95 -3.44
N PHE A 248 -8.93 -21.29 -4.50
CA PHE A 248 -9.59 -20.00 -4.43
C PHE A 248 -11.00 -20.12 -5.02
N VAL A 249 -12.03 -20.08 -4.18
CA VAL A 249 -13.43 -20.33 -4.58
C VAL A 249 -14.29 -19.12 -4.26
N ARG A 250 -14.92 -18.50 -5.26
CA ARG A 250 -15.74 -17.28 -5.09
C ARG A 250 -14.99 -16.18 -4.33
N THR A 251 -13.72 -16.00 -4.68
CA THR A 251 -12.86 -14.95 -4.12
C THR A 251 -12.75 -13.81 -5.10
N SER A 252 -12.76 -12.57 -4.61
CA SER A 252 -12.70 -11.41 -5.49
C SER A 252 -11.84 -10.27 -4.98
N VAL A 253 -11.38 -9.43 -5.90
CA VAL A 253 -10.75 -8.14 -5.64
C VAL A 253 -11.53 -7.05 -6.36
N SER A 254 -11.91 -5.99 -5.65
CA SER A 254 -12.68 -4.88 -6.23
C SER A 254 -12.11 -3.52 -5.88
N SER A 255 -12.23 -2.56 -6.81
CA SER A 255 -11.97 -1.14 -6.55
C SER A 255 -12.85 -0.26 -7.43
N ALA A 256 -13.10 0.96 -6.98
CA ALA A 256 -13.69 2.01 -7.78
C ALA A 256 -12.74 2.48 -8.91
N ASP A 257 -13.30 3.16 -9.91
CA ASP A 257 -12.51 3.76 -10.99
C ASP A 257 -11.45 4.73 -10.44
N ASN A 258 -10.20 4.58 -10.89
CA ASN A 258 -9.03 5.29 -10.36
C ASN A 258 -8.72 5.01 -8.88
N GLY A 259 -9.21 3.89 -8.35
CA GLY A 259 -8.85 3.38 -7.04
C GLY A 259 -7.35 3.03 -6.90
N PRO A 260 -6.97 2.42 -5.76
CA PRO A 260 -5.62 2.04 -5.44
C PRO A 260 -5.09 1.01 -6.44
N VAL A 261 -3.77 0.83 -6.41
CA VAL A 261 -3.05 -0.02 -7.35
C VAL A 261 -2.44 -1.20 -6.60
N ILE A 262 -2.48 -2.36 -7.26
CA ILE A 262 -1.60 -3.48 -6.97
C ILE A 262 -0.43 -3.40 -7.93
N SER A 263 0.80 -3.23 -7.44
CA SER A 263 1.99 -3.16 -8.28
C SER A 263 3.16 -4.02 -7.82
N GLY A 264 3.90 -4.48 -8.82
CA GLY A 264 5.11 -5.27 -8.65
C GLY A 264 6.06 -5.16 -9.83
N ARG A 265 7.14 -5.91 -9.76
CA ARG A 265 8.14 -6.07 -10.83
C ARG A 265 7.87 -7.34 -11.64
N GLN A 266 7.92 -8.52 -11.03
CA GLN A 266 7.61 -9.80 -11.69
C GLN A 266 6.45 -10.52 -11.00
N ASN A 267 5.62 -11.23 -11.80
CA ASN A 267 4.49 -12.03 -11.32
C ASN A 267 3.50 -11.20 -10.50
N THR A 268 2.90 -10.19 -11.14
CA THR A 268 1.88 -9.32 -10.54
C THR A 268 0.50 -9.75 -11.03
N GLY A 269 -0.38 -10.15 -10.12
CA GLY A 269 -1.78 -10.49 -10.39
C GLY A 269 -2.73 -9.62 -9.60
N GLY A 270 -3.97 -9.46 -10.06
CA GLY A 270 -5.00 -8.78 -9.26
C GLY A 270 -5.37 -9.57 -8.01
N LEU A 271 -5.56 -10.89 -8.13
CA LEU A 271 -5.88 -11.78 -7.01
C LEU A 271 -4.64 -12.50 -6.47
N THR A 272 -3.82 -13.08 -7.34
CA THR A 272 -2.63 -13.86 -6.93
C THR A 272 -1.42 -13.54 -7.81
N GLY A 273 -0.24 -13.31 -7.22
CA GLY A 273 0.96 -13.00 -8.01
C GLY A 273 1.44 -14.18 -8.86
N SER A 274 1.68 -15.32 -8.23
CA SER A 274 2.05 -16.57 -8.89
C SER A 274 1.28 -17.74 -8.30
N ALA A 275 0.84 -18.67 -9.14
CA ALA A 275 0.12 -19.86 -8.76
C ALA A 275 0.78 -21.10 -9.39
N GLN A 276 1.03 -22.12 -8.57
CA GLN A 276 1.51 -23.42 -9.01
C GLN A 276 0.57 -24.50 -8.44
N ASP A 277 0.14 -25.43 -9.29
CA ASP A 277 -0.75 -26.54 -8.91
C ASP A 277 -2.01 -26.07 -8.14
N SER A 278 -2.52 -24.86 -8.43
CA SER A 278 -3.57 -24.19 -7.66
C SER A 278 -4.84 -23.98 -8.48
N SER A 279 -6.00 -23.89 -7.83
CA SER A 279 -7.29 -23.71 -8.52
C SER A 279 -7.96 -22.38 -8.22
N PHE A 280 -8.63 -21.81 -9.23
CA PHE A 280 -9.42 -20.60 -9.13
C PHE A 280 -10.82 -20.86 -9.72
N ALA A 281 -11.82 -20.96 -8.86
CA ALA A 281 -13.22 -21.18 -9.24
C ALA A 281 -14.05 -19.94 -8.91
N ASP A 282 -14.75 -19.38 -9.90
CA ASP A 282 -15.62 -18.21 -9.76
C ASP A 282 -14.90 -16.98 -9.16
N ALA A 283 -13.62 -16.82 -9.50
CA ALA A 283 -12.79 -15.73 -9.01
C ALA A 283 -12.99 -14.45 -9.83
N ALA A 284 -12.97 -13.28 -9.20
CA ALA A 284 -13.21 -12.02 -9.90
C ALA A 284 -12.21 -10.91 -9.55
N VAL A 285 -11.84 -10.10 -10.54
CA VAL A 285 -11.12 -8.83 -10.33
C VAL A 285 -11.85 -7.73 -11.08
N THR A 286 -12.38 -6.74 -10.35
CA THR A 286 -13.27 -5.70 -10.87
C THR A 286 -12.79 -4.31 -10.50
N GLY A 287 -12.53 -3.44 -11.48
CA GLY A 287 -12.07 -2.05 -11.31
C GLY A 287 -10.66 -1.87 -10.74
N GLN A 288 -10.07 -2.92 -10.15
CA GLN A 288 -8.71 -2.92 -9.63
C GLN A 288 -7.67 -2.71 -10.74
N ARG A 289 -6.79 -1.71 -10.53
CA ARG A 289 -5.64 -1.48 -11.40
C ARG A 289 -4.47 -2.36 -10.98
N VAL A 290 -3.88 -3.08 -11.94
CA VAL A 290 -2.74 -3.98 -11.73
C VAL A 290 -1.57 -3.53 -12.60
N ALA A 291 -0.43 -3.21 -11.98
CA ALA A 291 0.72 -2.65 -12.68
C ALA A 291 1.99 -3.47 -12.42
N GLY A 292 2.49 -4.16 -13.44
CA GLY A 292 3.82 -4.79 -13.41
C GLY A 292 4.83 -4.04 -14.27
N SER A 293 6.09 -4.05 -13.86
CA SER A 293 7.20 -3.41 -14.59
C SER A 293 8.09 -4.39 -15.38
N SER A 294 7.78 -5.69 -15.36
CA SER A 294 8.49 -6.75 -16.10
C SER A 294 7.53 -7.86 -16.56
N ASP A 295 7.94 -9.13 -16.50
CA ASP A 295 7.57 -10.16 -17.47
C ASP A 295 6.13 -10.68 -17.39
N TYR A 296 5.60 -10.81 -16.17
CA TYR A 296 4.34 -11.53 -15.93
C TYR A 296 3.38 -10.65 -15.14
N THR A 297 2.48 -9.97 -15.85
CA THR A 297 1.40 -9.17 -15.26
C THR A 297 0.07 -9.69 -15.80
N GLY A 298 -0.84 -10.06 -14.92
CA GLY A 298 -2.16 -10.58 -15.28
C GLY A 298 -3.27 -9.96 -14.45
N GLY A 299 -4.46 -9.82 -15.04
CA GLY A 299 -5.62 -9.25 -14.33
C GLY A 299 -6.05 -10.10 -13.13
N LEU A 300 -6.02 -11.43 -13.25
CA LEU A 300 -6.32 -12.36 -12.15
C LEU A 300 -5.05 -12.89 -11.47
N VAL A 301 -4.23 -13.59 -12.25
CA VAL A 301 -2.99 -14.23 -11.80
C VAL A 301 -1.84 -13.74 -12.67
N GLY A 302 -0.72 -13.36 -12.06
CA GLY A 302 0.46 -12.91 -12.81
C GLY A 302 1.13 -14.05 -13.58
N ARG A 303 1.38 -15.18 -12.93
CA ARG A 303 1.99 -16.39 -13.51
C ARG A 303 1.28 -17.65 -13.03
N ILE A 304 0.91 -18.54 -13.95
CA ILE A 304 0.29 -19.83 -13.65
C ILE A 304 1.21 -20.97 -14.10
N GLN A 305 1.35 -22.02 -13.31
CA GLN A 305 2.23 -23.17 -13.58
C GLN A 305 1.65 -24.49 -13.08
N GLY A 306 2.23 -25.59 -13.54
CA GLY A 306 1.82 -26.94 -13.15
C GLY A 306 0.39 -27.25 -13.59
N ASP A 307 -0.35 -27.96 -12.75
CA ASP A 307 -1.74 -28.37 -13.01
C ASP A 307 -2.77 -27.31 -12.58
N SER A 308 -2.35 -26.04 -12.52
CA SER A 308 -3.24 -24.94 -12.10
C SER A 308 -4.44 -24.76 -13.03
N THR A 309 -5.61 -24.44 -12.47
CA THR A 309 -6.87 -24.26 -13.24
C THR A 309 -7.56 -22.94 -12.92
N ILE A 310 -8.23 -22.36 -13.93
CA ILE A 310 -9.13 -21.21 -13.76
C ILE A 310 -10.47 -21.57 -14.41
N ALA A 311 -11.56 -21.50 -13.64
CA ALA A 311 -12.91 -21.75 -14.08
C ALA A 311 -13.84 -20.64 -13.56
N GLY A 312 -14.75 -20.12 -14.40
CA GLY A 312 -15.76 -19.14 -13.98
C GLY A 312 -15.23 -17.73 -13.66
N ALA A 313 -14.04 -17.36 -14.13
CA ALA A 313 -13.44 -16.08 -13.76
C ALA A 313 -14.01 -14.86 -14.50
N VAL A 314 -14.19 -13.74 -13.78
CA VAL A 314 -14.67 -12.45 -14.31
C VAL A 314 -13.61 -11.37 -14.11
N LEU A 315 -13.24 -10.68 -15.19
CA LEU A 315 -12.26 -9.60 -15.18
C LEU A 315 -12.82 -8.34 -15.84
N THR A 316 -12.92 -7.25 -15.09
CA THR A 316 -13.35 -5.96 -15.60
C THR A 316 -12.47 -4.86 -15.00
N GLY A 317 -11.93 -3.93 -15.81
CA GLY A 317 -11.00 -2.90 -15.33
C GLY A 317 -10.05 -2.37 -16.41
N GLN A 318 -9.33 -1.29 -16.11
CA GLN A 318 -8.34 -0.68 -17.01
C GLN A 318 -6.94 -1.23 -16.67
N ASN A 319 -6.30 -1.92 -17.62
CA ASN A 319 -4.86 -2.26 -17.57
C ASN A 319 -4.01 -1.04 -17.92
#